data_AF-A0A4Q1CD23-F1
#
_entry.id   AF-A0A4Q1CD23-F1
#
_cell.length_a   1.000
_cell.length_b   1.000
_cell.length_c   1.000
_cell.angle_alpha   90.00
_cell.angle_beta   90.00
_cell.angle_gamma   90.00
#
_symmetry.space_group_name_H-M   'P 1'
#
loop_
_entity.id
_entity.type
_entity.pdbx_description
1 polymer ?
#
loop_
_entity_poly.entity_id
_entity_poly.type
_entity_poly.pdbx_seq_one_letter_code
_entity_poly.pdbx_strand_id
1 'polypeptide(L)'
;QTTADGSGNWSFTPATPLPDGTVINAVAQDAAGNSSGPATTTVDAVAPPAPVIDPSNGSVISGTAEAGATVILTDGNGDPIGQTT
;
A
#
# COMPACT_ATOMS: atom_id res chain seq x y z
N GLN A 1 13.96 17.74 1.94
CA GLN A 1 12.96 18.82 2.07
C GLN A 1 12.17 18.89 0.78
N THR A 2 10.86 19.11 0.86
CA THR A 2 9.98 19.42 -0.28
C THR A 2 9.25 20.72 0.01
N THR A 3 8.67 21.35 -1.01
CA THR A 3 7.91 22.60 -0.89
C THR A 3 6.49 22.37 -1.33
N ALA A 4 5.52 22.88 -0.57
CA ALA A 4 4.13 22.85 -0.97
C ALA A 4 3.88 23.76 -2.19
N ASP A 5 2.99 23.34 -3.09
CA ASP A 5 2.57 24.12 -4.24
C ASP A 5 1.63 25.28 -3.86
N GLY A 6 1.21 26.08 -4.84
CA GLY A 6 0.31 27.23 -4.61
C GLY A 6 -1.08 26.86 -4.08
N SER A 7 -1.45 25.59 -4.09
CA SER A 7 -2.69 25.06 -3.50
C SER A 7 -2.45 24.37 -2.14
N GLY A 8 -1.20 24.31 -1.67
CA GLY A 8 -0.81 23.67 -0.42
C GLY A 8 -0.49 22.18 -0.53
N ASN A 9 -0.48 21.59 -1.72
CA ASN A 9 -0.15 20.17 -1.89
C ASN A 9 1.35 19.95 -1.92
N TRP A 10 1.82 18.82 -1.41
CA TRP A 10 3.23 18.42 -1.48
C TRP A 10 3.34 16.91 -1.64
N SER A 11 4.44 16.45 -2.26
CA SER A 11 4.83 15.05 -2.27
C SER A 11 6.34 14.93 -2.02
N PHE A 12 6.74 13.78 -1.48
CA PHE A 12 8.14 13.45 -1.25
C PHE A 12 8.34 11.96 -1.49
N THR A 13 9.29 11.63 -2.35
CA THR A 13 9.70 10.25 -2.63
C THR A 13 11.07 10.00 -2.01
N PRO A 14 11.18 9.16 -0.96
CA PRO A 14 12.48 8.74 -0.42
C PRO A 14 13.33 8.05 -1.49
N ALA A 15 14.65 8.27 -1.49
CA ALA A 15 15.57 7.60 -2.41
C ALA A 15 15.67 6.07 -2.14
N THR A 16 15.39 5.66 -0.91
CA THR A 16 15.28 4.26 -0.49
C THR A 16 13.92 4.09 0.18
N PRO A 17 13.12 3.08 -0.22
CA PRO A 17 11.87 2.77 0.46
C PRO A 17 12.09 2.59 1.96
N LEU A 18 11.19 3.17 2.75
CA LEU A 18 11.26 3.08 4.19
C LEU A 18 10.70 1.71 4.64
N PRO A 19 11.28 1.07 5.68
CA PRO A 19 10.74 -0.15 6.23
C PRO A 19 9.32 0.01 6.78
N ASP A 20 8.59 -1.10 6.84
CA ASP A 20 7.31 -1.18 7.55
C ASP A 20 7.44 -0.69 9.01
N GLY A 21 6.41 0.00 9.49
CA GLY A 21 6.36 0.55 10.84
C GLY A 21 7.21 1.81 11.05
N THR A 22 7.91 2.31 10.03
CA THR A 22 8.65 3.57 10.14
C THR A 22 7.70 4.72 10.49
N VAL A 23 7.95 5.40 11.60
CA VAL A 23 7.18 6.58 12.01
C VAL A 23 7.67 7.81 11.24
N ILE A 24 6.75 8.45 10.51
CA ILE A 24 6.99 9.70 9.79
C ILE A 24 6.48 10.86 10.64
N ASN A 25 7.30 11.91 10.75
CA ASN A 25 6.95 13.17 11.41
C ASN A 25 7.16 14.31 10.41
N ALA A 26 6.16 15.15 10.21
CA ALA A 26 6.19 16.28 9.29
C ALA A 26 5.86 17.59 10.01
N VAL A 27 6.60 18.65 9.71
CA VAL A 27 6.32 20.04 10.13
C VAL A 27 6.31 20.93 8.90
N ALA A 28 5.43 21.93 8.90
CA ALA A 28 5.45 23.00 7.91
C ALA A 28 6.15 24.22 8.50
N GLN A 29 6.87 24.97 7.66
CA GLN A 29 7.49 26.25 8.02
C GLN A 29 7.09 27.30 6.99
N ASP A 30 6.63 28.46 7.44
CA ASP A 30 6.31 29.58 6.56
C ASP A 30 7.56 30.40 6.17
N ALA A 31 7.41 31.37 5.27
CA ALA A 31 8.53 32.21 4.81
C ALA A 31 9.11 33.12 5.90
N ALA A 32 8.38 33.37 6.99
CA ALA A 32 8.85 34.13 8.14
C ALA A 32 9.57 33.24 9.18
N GLY A 33 9.61 31.92 8.96
CA GLY A 33 10.26 30.94 9.83
C GLY A 33 9.36 30.37 10.93
N ASN A 34 8.07 30.69 10.95
CA ASN A 34 7.15 30.11 11.92
C ASN A 34 6.87 28.65 11.56
N SER A 35 6.96 27.74 12.54
CA SER A 35 6.75 26.31 12.33
C SER A 35 5.41 25.84 12.89
N SER A 36 4.76 24.89 12.21
CA SER A 36 3.55 24.22 12.71
C SER A 36 3.85 23.24 13.84
N GLY A 37 2.79 22.68 14.44
CA GLY A 37 2.90 21.42 15.18
C GLY A 37 3.22 20.24 14.23
N PRO A 38 3.68 19.10 14.78
CA PRO A 38 3.97 17.91 13.97
C PRO A 38 2.70 17.18 13.54
N ALA A 39 2.71 16.64 12.33
CA ALA A 39 1.80 15.60 11.89
C ALA A 39 2.55 14.27 11.82
N THR A 40 1.88 13.16 12.16
CA THR A 40 2.50 11.83 12.21
C THR A 40 1.72 10.80 11.43
N THR A 41 2.43 9.85 10.83
CA THR A 41 1.86 8.61 10.28
C THR A 41 2.89 7.48 10.38
N THR A 42 2.48 6.26 10.08
CA THR A 42 3.36 5.08 10.00
C THR A 42 3.37 4.54 8.57
N VAL A 43 4.53 4.10 8.12
CA VAL A 43 4.65 3.34 6.87
C VAL A 43 3.99 1.99 7.07
N ASP A 44 3.05 1.65 6.18
CA ASP A 44 2.51 0.30 6.01
C ASP A 44 3.07 -0.27 4.70
N ALA A 45 4.00 -1.20 4.82
CA ALA A 45 4.66 -1.82 3.68
C ALA A 45 4.54 -3.36 3.69
N VAL A 46 3.74 -3.92 4.60
CA VAL A 46 3.50 -5.36 4.64
C VAL A 46 2.49 -5.72 3.57
N ALA A 47 2.94 -6.49 2.56
CA ALA A 47 2.01 -7.08 1.61
C ALA A 47 1.16 -8.17 2.29
N PRO A 48 -0.12 -8.32 1.88
CA PRO A 48 -0.92 -9.47 2.25
C PRO A 48 -0.19 -10.80 1.99
N PRO A 49 -0.39 -11.84 2.83
CA PRO A 49 0.07 -13.18 2.52
C PRO A 49 -0.48 -13.68 1.18
N ALA A 50 0.31 -14.48 0.46
CA ALA A 50 -0.16 -15.12 -0.77
C ALA A 50 -1.39 -16.00 -0.47
N PRO A 51 -2.40 -16.04 -1.36
CA PRO A 51 -3.52 -16.96 -1.19
C PRO A 51 -3.03 -18.41 -1.30
N VAL A 52 -3.66 -19.28 -0.53
CA VAL A 52 -3.50 -20.74 -0.65
C VAL A 52 -4.58 -21.24 -1.60
N ILE A 53 -4.22 -22.17 -2.48
CA ILE A 53 -5.15 -22.84 -3.39
C ILE A 53 -5.21 -24.32 -3.00
N ASP A 54 -6.41 -24.84 -2.75
CA ASP A 54 -6.63 -26.25 -2.48
C ASP A 54 -6.55 -27.08 -3.77
N PRO A 55 -6.16 -28.36 -3.69
CA PRO A 55 -6.25 -29.27 -4.84
C PRO A 55 -7.65 -29.29 -5.44
N SER A 56 -7.73 -29.19 -6.76
CA SER A 56 -8.99 -29.11 -7.50
C SER A 56 -9.07 -30.13 -8.62
N ASN A 57 -10.29 -30.57 -8.93
CA ASN A 57 -10.62 -31.33 -10.13
C ASN A 57 -11.01 -30.44 -11.33
N GLY A 58 -10.86 -29.12 -11.21
CA GLY A 58 -11.19 -28.13 -12.24
C GLY A 58 -12.64 -27.64 -12.24
N SER A 59 -13.55 -28.25 -11.46
CA SER A 59 -14.94 -27.79 -11.37
C SER A 59 -15.18 -26.76 -10.28
N VAL A 60 -14.40 -26.82 -9.20
CA VAL A 60 -14.44 -25.87 -8.07
C VAL A 60 -13.02 -25.49 -7.71
N ILE A 61 -12.72 -24.21 -7.66
CA ILE A 61 -11.45 -23.69 -7.16
C ILE A 61 -11.73 -23.07 -5.79
N SER A 62 -11.04 -23.56 -4.76
CA SER A 62 -11.16 -23.06 -3.38
C SER A 62 -9.79 -22.80 -2.78
N GLY A 63 -9.78 -22.12 -1.65
CA GLY A 63 -8.56 -21.73 -0.97
C GLY A 63 -8.81 -20.75 0.17
N THR A 64 -7.73 -20.17 0.68
CA THR A 64 -7.78 -19.14 1.72
C THR A 64 -6.95 -17.94 1.33
N ALA A 65 -7.41 -16.74 1.67
CA ALA A 65 -6.67 -15.49 1.56
C ALA A 65 -6.90 -14.64 2.82
N GLU A 66 -6.22 -13.50 2.90
CA GLU A 66 -6.52 -12.52 3.94
C GLU A 66 -7.98 -12.04 3.86
N ALA A 67 -8.63 -11.84 5.00
CA ALA A 67 -10.03 -11.46 5.06
C ALA A 67 -10.25 -10.07 4.42
N GLY A 68 -11.17 -10.01 3.44
CA GLY A 68 -11.46 -8.78 2.69
C GLY A 68 -10.50 -8.48 1.54
N ALA A 69 -9.49 -9.34 1.31
CA ALA A 69 -8.65 -9.25 0.13
C ALA A 69 -9.38 -9.77 -1.11
N THR A 70 -9.20 -9.08 -2.23
CA THR A 70 -9.65 -9.59 -3.54
C THR A 70 -8.68 -10.64 -4.06
N VAL A 71 -9.18 -11.85 -4.31
CA VAL A 71 -8.44 -12.93 -4.97
C VAL A 71 -8.71 -12.90 -6.47
N ILE A 72 -7.65 -12.79 -7.27
CA ILE A 72 -7.71 -12.81 -8.74
C ILE A 72 -7.17 -14.14 -9.23
N LEU A 73 -7.94 -14.86 -10.04
CA LEU A 73 -7.60 -16.16 -10.60
C LEU A 73 -7.20 -16.02 -12.06
N THR A 74 -6.03 -16.52 -12.42
CA THR A 74 -5.50 -16.57 -13.79
C THR A 74 -4.99 -17.98 -14.11
N ASP A 75 -4.98 -18.35 -15.39
CA ASP A 75 -4.38 -19.59 -15.85
C ASP A 75 -2.84 -19.47 -16.03
N GLY A 76 -2.20 -20.55 -16.49
CA GLY A 76 -0.74 -20.58 -16.69
C GLY A 76 -0.23 -19.65 -17.81
N ASN A 77 -1.11 -19.16 -18.69
CA ASN A 77 -0.78 -18.17 -19.72
C ASN A 77 -1.04 -16.74 -19.26
N GLY A 78 -1.63 -16.56 -18.06
CA GLY A 78 -2.04 -15.28 -17.51
C GLY A 78 -3.44 -14.83 -17.91
N ASP A 79 -4.23 -15.70 -18.56
CA ASP A 79 -5.61 -15.37 -18.93
C ASP A 79 -6.51 -15.39 -17.70
N PRO A 80 -7.45 -14.43 -17.54
CA PRO A 80 -8.31 -14.35 -16.37
C PRO A 80 -9.32 -15.50 -16.34
N ILE A 81 -9.40 -16.20 -15.21
CA ILE A 81 -10.43 -17.19 -14.90
C ILE A 81 -11.59 -16.51 -14.16
N GLY A 82 -11.28 -15.61 -13.21
CA GLY A 82 -12.27 -14.92 -12.40
C GLY A 82 -11.69 -14.18 -11.20
N GLN A 83 -12.56 -13.69 -10.32
CA GLN A 83 -12.18 -13.03 -9.07
C GLN A 83 -13.19 -13.31 -7.96
N THR A 84 -12.75 -13.24 -6.71
CA THR A 84 -13.60 -13.38 -5.51
C THR A 84 -13.05 -12.54 -4.35
N THR A 85 -13.83 -12.40 -3.27
CA THR A 85 -13.55 -11.58 -2.07
C THR A 85 -14.00 -12.32 -0.82
#